data_AF-A0A948C4B6-F1
#
_entry.id   AF-A0A948C4B6-F1
#
_cell.length_a   1.000
_cell.length_b   1.000
_cell.length_c   1.000
_cell.angle_alpha   90.00
_cell.angle_beta   90.00
_cell.angle_gamma   90.00
#
_symmetry.space_group_name_H-M   'P 1'
#
loop_
_entity.id
_entity.type
_entity.pdbx_description
1 polymer ?
#
loop_
_entity_poly.entity_id
_entity_poly.type
_entity_poly.pdbx_seq_one_letter_code
_entity_poly.pdbx_strand_id
1 'polypeptide(L)' 'MKPTYGMVSRYGVQSMASSLDQVGVLTKTVEDAEILLNAIRGFDKRDSNSDKHADIEIRSNDIDVKTLKIALPKEAMSE' A
#
# COMPACT_ATOMS: atom_id res chain seq x y z
N MET A 1 3.41 2.97 -6.22
CA MET A 1 3.41 2.25 -4.93
C MET A 1 2.18 1.35 -4.86
N LYS A 2 2.40 0.04 -4.65
CA LYS A 2 1.34 -0.97 -4.49
C LYS A 2 1.14 -1.25 -2.98
N PRO A 3 0.01 -0.86 -2.36
CA PRO A 3 -0.16 -0.98 -0.91
C PRO A 3 -0.45 -2.43 -0.47
N THR A 4 -0.67 -2.60 0.83
CA THR A 4 -1.22 -3.83 1.42
C THR A 4 -2.63 -4.09 0.87
N TYR A 5 -2.97 -5.36 0.66
CA TYR A 5 -4.32 -5.76 0.21
C TYR A 5 -5.38 -5.22 1.17
N GLY A 6 -6.46 -4.63 0.63
CA GLY A 6 -7.54 -4.06 1.43
C GLY A 6 -7.28 -2.67 2.03
N MET A 7 -6.07 -2.10 1.90
CA MET A 7 -5.74 -0.78 2.44
C MET A 7 -6.48 0.38 1.73
N VAL A 8 -6.74 0.22 0.43
CA VAL A 8 -7.51 1.19 -0.38
C VAL A 8 -8.73 0.47 -0.91
N SER A 9 -9.91 1.06 -0.72
CA SER A 9 -11.17 0.53 -1.24
C SER A 9 -11.10 0.38 -2.76
N ARG A 10 -11.61 -0.75 -3.26
CA ARG A 10 -11.78 -1.02 -4.70
C ARG A 10 -13.19 -0.76 -5.18
N TYR A 11 -14.06 -0.25 -4.33
CA TYR A 11 -15.43 0.06 -4.71
C TYR A 11 -15.46 1.05 -5.88
N GLY A 12 -16.06 0.63 -7.01
CA GLY A 12 -16.11 1.42 -8.23
C GLY A 12 -14.96 1.18 -9.23
N VAL A 13 -14.01 0.30 -8.91
CA VAL A 13 -12.95 -0.13 -9.84
C VAL A 13 -13.38 -1.39 -10.58
N GLN A 14 -13.15 -1.45 -11.89
CA GLN A 14 -13.38 -2.65 -12.69
C GLN A 14 -12.41 -3.76 -12.24
N SER A 15 -12.93 -4.90 -11.82
CA SER A 15 -12.11 -6.03 -11.38
C SER A 15 -11.42 -6.73 -12.54
N MET A 16 -10.19 -7.19 -12.30
CA MET A 16 -9.44 -8.05 -13.22
C MET A 16 -9.13 -9.40 -12.56
N ALA A 17 -8.58 -9.37 -11.36
CA ALA A 17 -8.38 -10.55 -10.51
C ALA A 17 -8.73 -10.18 -9.06
N SER A 18 -9.98 -10.43 -8.66
CA SER A 18 -10.54 -9.88 -7.42
C SER A 18 -9.76 -10.18 -6.13
N SER A 19 -8.95 -11.24 -6.08
CA SER A 19 -8.08 -11.57 -4.95
C SER A 19 -6.70 -10.88 -4.98
N LEU A 20 -6.33 -10.28 -6.12
CA LEU A 20 -5.02 -9.68 -6.37
C LEU A 20 -5.08 -8.18 -6.69
N ASP A 21 -6.25 -7.65 -7.06
CA ASP A 21 -6.39 -6.23 -7.40
C ASP A 21 -6.05 -5.34 -6.20
N GLN A 22 -5.16 -4.38 -6.41
CA GLN A 22 -4.74 -3.40 -5.40
C GLN A 22 -4.62 -2.03 -6.05
N VAL A 23 -5.43 -1.07 -5.58
CA VAL A 23 -5.36 0.33 -6.02
C VAL A 23 -4.18 0.99 -5.31
N GLY A 24 -3.32 1.67 -6.08
CA GLY A 24 -2.14 2.34 -5.56
C GLY A 24 -1.89 3.67 -6.26
N VAL A 25 -0.84 4.36 -5.84
CA VAL A 25 -0.48 5.69 -6.36
C VAL A 25 0.76 5.63 -7.24
N LEU A 26 0.84 6.47 -8.26
CA LEU A 26 2.04 6.67 -9.07
C LEU A 26 2.43 8.15 -9.00
N THR A 27 3.63 8.41 -8.50
CA THR A 27 4.08 9.76 -8.14
C THR A 27 5.55 9.95 -8.51
N LYS A 28 6.02 11.21 -8.45
CA LYS A 28 7.42 11.55 -8.72
C LYS A 28 8.33 11.27 -7.53
N THR A 29 7.82 11.49 -6.31
CA THR A 29 8.59 11.34 -5.07
C THR A 29 7.91 10.38 -4.10
N VAL A 30 8.68 9.89 -3.11
CA VAL A 30 8.15 9.06 -2.02
C VAL A 30 7.20 9.86 -1.14
N GLU A 31 7.49 11.13 -0.90
CA GLU A 31 6.65 12.02 -0.11
C GLU A 31 5.29 12.29 -0.77
N ASP A 32 5.26 12.50 -2.09
CA ASP A 32 4.00 12.58 -2.84
C ASP A 32 3.19 11.29 -2.72
N ALA A 33 3.86 10.12 -2.71
CA ALA A 33 3.20 8.83 -2.56
C ALA A 33 2.57 8.70 -1.17
N GLU A 34 3.28 9.13 -0.12
CA GLU A 34 2.79 9.16 1.26
C GLU A 34 1.55 10.06 1.39
N ILE A 35 1.62 11.29 0.88
CA ILE A 35 0.50 12.25 0.92
C ILE A 35 -0.73 11.67 0.23
N LEU A 36 -0.59 11.19 -1.00
CA LEU A 36 -1.72 10.69 -1.78
C LEU A 36 -2.27 9.37 -1.22
N LEU A 37 -1.41 8.47 -0.74
CA LEU A 37 -1.86 7.22 -0.14
C LEU A 37 -2.61 7.47 1.17
N ASN A 38 -2.11 8.41 2.00
CA ASN A 38 -2.80 8.85 3.22
C ASN A 38 -4.19 9.43 2.92
N ALA A 39 -4.38 10.08 1.77
CA ALA A 39 -5.65 10.68 1.37
C ALA A 39 -6.70 9.67 0.87
N ILE A 40 -6.28 8.52 0.31
CA ILE A 40 -7.20 7.56 -0.32
C ILE A 40 -7.37 6.24 0.45
N ARG A 41 -6.49 5.94 1.40
CA ARG A 41 -6.63 4.74 2.23
C ARG A 41 -7.84 4.85 3.16
N GLY A 42 -8.26 3.72 3.68
CA GLY A 42 -9.19 3.65 4.79
C GLY A 42 -10.21 2.54 4.63
N PHE A 43 -10.90 2.23 5.72
CA PHE A 43 -11.91 1.20 5.71
C PHE A 43 -13.17 1.66 4.95
N ASP A 44 -13.62 0.88 3.98
CA ASP A 44 -14.86 1.12 3.25
C ASP A 44 -15.81 -0.08 3.38
N LYS A 45 -16.95 0.15 4.04
CA LYS A 45 -18.02 -0.85 4.21
C LYS A 45 -18.60 -1.39 2.88
N ARG A 46 -18.37 -0.69 1.76
CA ARG A 46 -18.84 -1.10 0.43
C ARG A 46 -17.88 -2.02 -0.31
N ASP A 47 -16.65 -2.17 0.17
CA ASP A 47 -15.69 -3.15 -0.33
C ASP A 47 -15.53 -4.27 0.70
N SER A 48 -16.00 -5.47 0.35
CA SER A 48 -15.93 -6.65 1.23
C SER A 48 -14.51 -7.11 1.54
N ASN A 49 -13.51 -6.62 0.79
CA ASN A 49 -12.10 -6.93 1.00
C ASN A 49 -11.33 -5.78 1.64
N SER A 50 -12.01 -4.71 2.05
CA SER A 50 -11.37 -3.59 2.76
C SER A 50 -10.93 -4.02 4.16
N ASP A 51 -9.70 -3.67 4.53
CA ASP A 51 -9.13 -3.96 5.83
C ASP A 51 -9.65 -2.97 6.88
N LYS A 52 -10.14 -3.47 8.02
CA LYS A 52 -10.62 -2.65 9.13
C LYS A 52 -9.50 -1.85 9.80
N HIS A 53 -8.25 -2.22 9.56
CA HIS A 53 -7.06 -1.52 10.05
C HIS A 53 -6.47 -0.54 9.01
N ALA A 54 -7.14 -0.33 7.88
CA ALA A 54 -6.66 0.54 6.81
C ALA A 54 -6.59 2.03 7.19
N ASP A 55 -7.17 2.46 8.31
CA ASP A 55 -7.16 3.86 8.77
C ASP A 55 -5.85 4.27 9.47
N ILE A 56 -4.88 3.35 9.63
CA ILE A 56 -3.59 3.63 10.28
C ILE A 56 -2.78 4.64 9.46
N GLU A 57 -2.31 5.70 10.13
CA GLU A 57 -1.47 6.72 9.52
C GLU A 57 -0.08 6.20 9.11
N ILE A 58 0.36 6.56 7.90
CA ILE A 58 1.68 6.25 7.37
C ILE A 58 2.48 7.52 7.53
N ARG A 59 3.59 7.39 8.27
CA ARG A 59 4.53 8.45 8.56
C ARG A 59 5.92 7.92 8.28
N SER A 60 6.55 8.40 7.21
CA SER A 60 7.89 7.97 6.82
C SER A 60 8.98 8.41 7.81
N ASN A 61 8.78 9.56 8.45
CA ASN A 61 9.73 10.15 9.40
C ASN A 61 9.84 9.42 10.75
N ASP A 62 8.94 8.49 11.04
CA ASP A 62 8.90 7.79 12.34
C ASP A 62 9.88 6.59 12.41
N ILE A 63 10.63 6.30 11.33
CA ILE A 63 11.45 5.09 11.20
C ILE A 63 12.95 5.44 11.09
N ASP A 64 13.76 5.00 12.05
CA ASP A 64 15.23 5.03 11.92
C ASP A 64 15.72 3.86 11.07
N VAL A 65 16.06 4.15 9.81
CA VAL A 65 16.56 3.18 8.84
C VAL A 65 17.82 2.43 9.30
N LYS A 66 18.62 3.01 10.21
CA LYS A 66 19.85 2.37 10.71
C LYS A 66 19.56 1.15 11.59
N THR A 67 18.36 1.06 12.13
CA THR A 67 17.93 -0.05 13.00
C THR A 67 17.36 -1.23 12.21
N LEU A 68 17.06 -1.05 10.93
CA LEU A 68 16.38 -2.03 10.11
C LEU A 68 17.33 -3.13 9.61
N LYS A 69 16.86 -4.37 9.62
CA LYS A 69 17.51 -5.50 8.95
C LYS A 69 16.95 -5.63 7.53
N ILE A 70 17.76 -5.34 6.53
CA ILE A 70 17.38 -5.46 5.11
C ILE A 70 17.98 -6.76 4.56
N ALA A 71 17.12 -7.64 4.03
CA ALA A 71 17.53 -8.90 3.43
C ALA A 71 17.45 -8.80 1.89
N LEU A 72 18.40 -9.46 1.20
CA LEU A 72 18.38 -9.63 -0.25
C LEU A 72 17.95 -11.06 -0.56
N PRO A 73 16.73 -11.28 -1.11
CA PRO A 73 16.26 -12.61 -1.50
C PRO A 73 17.10 -13.14 -2.66
N LYS A 74 17.67 -14.34 -2.53
CA LYS A 74 18.55 -14.93 -3.54
C LYS A 74 17.81 -15.23 -4.84
N GLU A 75 16.55 -15.64 -4.73
CA GLU A 75 15.69 -16.04 -5.86
C GLU A 75 15.30 -14.84 -6.74
N ALA A 76 15.26 -13.63 -6.18
CA ALA A 76 15.03 -12.39 -6.92
C ALA A 76 16.32 -11.85 -7.57
N MET A 77 17.48 -12.34 -7.12
CA MET A 77 18.82 -12.01 -7.58
C MET A 77 19.40 -13.23 -8.34
N SER A 78 18.69 -13.69 -9.37
CA SER A 78 19.33 -14.57 -10.38
C SER A 78 20.38 -13.74 -11.12
N GLU A 79 21.56 -14.30 -11.37
CA GLU A 79 22.65 -13.69 -12.15
C GLU A 79 22.18 -13.04 -13.45
#